data_AF-A0A2N5S5L0-F1
#
_entry.id   AF-A0A2N5S5L0-F1
#
_cell.length_a   1.000
_cell.length_b   1.000
_cell.length_c   1.000
_cell.angle_alpha   90.00
_cell.angle_beta   90.00
_cell.angle_gamma   90.00
#
_symmetry.space_group_name_H-M   'P 1'
#
loop_
_entity.id
_entity.type
_entity.pdbx_description
1 polymer ?
#
loop_
_entity_poly.entity_id
_entity_poly.type
_entity_poly.pdbx_seq_one_letter_code
_entity_poly.pdbx_strand_id
1 'polypeptide(L)'
;MWLPHFISALLCISHLTLYANATFLWFPYKVEGDLASDVMTSRPPASLPPRGSKAGTGRRTKGASSSSSPPPVTVDEALQYFSTRFVSSKTTMKQRQSMLVKSIAYLVHNDFAPEKLKEWTDALAKTSGPGAVGEEIAIVTHGFYTLLLKYPGEDIKNSVLRAKMTEWLDEAKFCLARPLLNAPNLSVWSRELFKPERGFSPQLQGWSTLNNLLIQFNEQNLRSLRMSISERDFSGVARNLEVIKEIFSSQPPTPLSSHTRVAALALLFHAMHIASPEVQTKAVDTATSLLGERRFFLFEHERTLLDKFTNDYVLDRPGKQIPI
;
A
#
# COMPACT_ATOMS: atom_id res chain seq x y z
N MET A 1 22.97 -47.78 -2.44
CA MET A 1 24.04 -46.78 -2.62
C MET A 1 23.78 -46.03 -3.93
N TRP A 2 24.08 -44.73 -3.97
CA TRP A 2 24.36 -43.93 -5.19
C TRP A 2 23.25 -43.69 -6.25
N LEU A 3 22.81 -42.43 -6.35
CA LEU A 3 22.65 -41.66 -7.61
C LEU A 3 24.07 -41.30 -8.15
N PRO A 4 24.31 -40.70 -9.36
CA PRO A 4 23.47 -39.84 -10.24
C PRO A 4 23.29 -40.45 -11.67
N HIS A 5 22.94 -39.80 -12.81
CA HIS A 5 22.76 -38.40 -13.31
C HIS A 5 21.40 -38.27 -14.09
N PHE A 6 20.84 -37.13 -14.55
CA PHE A 6 21.31 -35.81 -15.09
C PHE A 6 21.86 -35.87 -16.55
N ILE A 7 21.68 -34.90 -17.46
CA ILE A 7 21.04 -33.56 -17.45
C ILE A 7 20.19 -33.37 -18.74
N SER A 8 19.05 -32.68 -18.65
CA SER A 8 18.55 -31.81 -19.75
C SER A 8 17.63 -30.72 -19.20
N ALA A 9 18.19 -29.52 -19.02
CA ALA A 9 17.45 -28.32 -18.64
C ALA A 9 18.00 -27.13 -19.45
N LEU A 10 17.15 -26.41 -20.18
CA LEU A 10 17.58 -25.23 -20.93
C LEU A 10 17.85 -24.06 -19.98
N LEU A 11 19.08 -23.53 -20.05
CA LEU A 11 19.44 -22.25 -19.45
C LEU A 11 18.86 -21.09 -20.27
N CYS A 12 17.56 -20.84 -20.13
CA CYS A 12 16.98 -19.56 -20.51
C CYS A 12 17.38 -18.49 -19.48
N ILE A 13 18.55 -17.89 -19.68
CA ILE A 13 19.02 -16.74 -18.90
C ILE A 13 18.19 -15.51 -19.30
N SER A 14 17.07 -15.30 -18.60
CA SER A 14 16.37 -14.03 -18.60
C SER A 14 17.24 -12.99 -17.89
N HIS A 15 17.89 -12.13 -18.67
CA HIS A 15 18.80 -11.12 -18.15
C HIS A 15 18.11 -10.18 -17.15
N LEU A 16 18.70 -10.06 -15.95
CA LEU A 16 18.42 -8.96 -15.03
C LEU A 16 18.95 -7.63 -15.57
N THR A 17 18.40 -6.56 -14.97
CA THR A 17 18.72 -5.12 -15.01
C THR A 17 17.76 -4.30 -15.87
N LEU A 18 17.21 -3.18 -15.37
CA LEU A 18 17.77 -2.27 -14.36
C LEU A 18 17.13 -2.34 -12.95
N TYR A 19 17.98 -2.28 -11.93
CA TYR A 19 17.63 -1.76 -10.60
C TYR A 19 17.71 -0.23 -10.63
N ALA A 20 16.76 0.47 -10.02
CA ALA A 20 16.84 1.92 -9.80
C ALA A 20 16.07 2.32 -8.52
N ASN A 21 16.57 1.89 -7.36
CA ASN A 21 16.19 2.32 -6.01
C ASN A 21 14.68 2.63 -5.79
N ALA A 22 13.80 1.76 -6.25
CA ALA A 22 12.38 1.81 -5.90
C ALA A 22 12.22 1.36 -4.43
N THR A 23 12.18 2.33 -3.52
CA THR A 23 11.74 2.13 -2.13
C THR A 23 10.37 1.43 -2.18
N PHE A 24 10.31 0.21 -1.63
CA PHE A 24 9.20 -0.71 -1.89
C PHE A 24 7.92 -0.25 -1.19
N LEU A 25 7.01 0.37 -1.96
CA LEU A 25 5.67 0.71 -1.50
C LEU A 25 4.89 -0.56 -1.15
N TRP A 26 4.68 -0.77 0.14
CA TRP A 26 4.07 -2.00 0.66
C TRP A 26 2.53 -1.94 0.69
N PHE A 27 1.89 -3.04 0.32
CA PHE A 27 0.45 -3.26 0.53
C PHE A 27 0.20 -4.68 1.04
N PRO A 28 -0.72 -4.89 1.99
CA PRO A 28 -1.12 -6.22 2.48
C PRO A 28 -2.10 -6.95 1.53
N TYR A 29 -2.06 -6.61 0.23
CA TYR A 29 -2.91 -7.18 -0.81
C TYR A 29 -2.03 -7.77 -1.90
N LYS A 30 -2.37 -8.96 -2.39
CA LYS A 30 -1.61 -9.58 -3.48
C LYS A 30 -1.92 -8.85 -4.79
N VAL A 31 -0.96 -8.07 -5.29
CA VAL A 31 -1.02 -7.39 -6.58
C VAL A 31 -0.01 -8.02 -7.53
N GLU A 32 -0.47 -8.43 -8.71
CA GLU A 32 0.38 -8.97 -9.78
C GLU A 32 0.31 -8.07 -11.00
N GLY A 33 1.47 -7.60 -11.47
CA GLY A 33 1.59 -6.57 -12.51
C GLY A 33 1.21 -5.17 -12.03
N ASP A 34 1.30 -4.20 -12.93
CA ASP A 34 1.05 -2.77 -12.69
C ASP A 34 -0.08 -2.21 -13.58
N LEU A 35 -0.47 -0.95 -13.35
CA LEU A 35 -1.54 -0.32 -14.11
C LEU A 35 -1.15 -0.02 -15.57
N ALA A 36 0.10 0.38 -15.85
CA ALA A 36 0.52 0.72 -17.21
C ALA A 36 0.56 -0.52 -18.10
N SER A 37 1.01 -1.67 -17.58
CA SER A 37 0.90 -2.97 -18.27
C SER A 37 -0.56 -3.37 -18.54
N ASP A 38 -1.45 -3.18 -17.57
CA ASP A 38 -2.90 -3.44 -17.71
C ASP A 38 -3.55 -2.53 -18.78
N VAL A 39 -3.09 -1.27 -18.90
CA VAL A 39 -3.51 -0.34 -19.96
C VAL A 39 -2.95 -0.77 -21.32
N MET A 40 -1.64 -1.03 -21.43
CA MET A 40 -0.99 -1.41 -22.70
C MET A 40 -1.59 -2.70 -23.28
N THR A 41 -1.83 -3.71 -22.46
CA THR A 41 -2.46 -4.98 -22.88
C THR A 41 -3.93 -4.83 -23.27
N SER A 42 -4.56 -3.70 -22.92
CA SER A 42 -5.95 -3.40 -23.27
C SER A 42 -6.12 -2.52 -24.51
N ARG A 43 -5.05 -1.86 -24.98
CA ARG A 43 -5.07 -1.12 -26.25
C ARG A 43 -5.43 -2.10 -27.37
N PRO A 44 -6.33 -1.75 -28.30
CA PRO A 44 -6.56 -2.59 -29.47
C PRO A 44 -5.24 -2.76 -30.25
N PRO A 45 -4.98 -3.93 -30.83
CA PRO A 45 -3.76 -4.14 -31.61
C PRO A 45 -3.67 -3.08 -32.71
N ALA A 46 -2.56 -2.36 -32.76
CA ALA A 46 -2.37 -1.23 -33.67
C ALA A 46 -2.77 -1.64 -35.09
N SER A 47 -3.76 -0.96 -35.66
CA SER A 47 -4.32 -1.31 -36.95
C SER A 47 -3.21 -1.25 -38.00
N LEU A 48 -2.89 -2.40 -38.58
CA LEU A 48 -1.95 -2.49 -39.69
C LEU A 48 -2.39 -1.46 -40.75
N PRO A 49 -1.48 -0.63 -41.27
CA PRO A 49 -1.85 0.41 -42.22
C PRO A 49 -2.61 -0.24 -43.39
N PRO A 50 -3.71 0.38 -43.85
CA PRO A 50 -4.62 -0.26 -44.80
C PRO A 50 -3.82 -0.77 -45.99
N ARG A 51 -3.94 -2.08 -46.26
CA ARG A 51 -3.05 -2.84 -47.15
C ARG A 51 -3.19 -2.36 -48.59
N GLY A 52 -2.50 -1.26 -48.90
CA GLY A 52 -2.72 -0.45 -50.09
C GLY A 52 -2.59 -1.27 -51.37
N SER A 53 -3.71 -1.45 -52.06
CA SER A 53 -3.81 -2.20 -53.32
C SER A 53 -2.83 -1.62 -54.35
N LYS A 54 -1.72 -2.32 -54.57
CA LYS A 54 -0.74 -1.98 -55.60
C LYS A 54 -0.34 -3.21 -56.41
N ALA A 55 -0.94 -3.31 -57.60
CA ALA A 55 -0.16 -3.66 -58.77
C ALA A 55 0.91 -2.56 -58.99
N GLY A 56 2.04 -2.91 -59.59
CA GLY A 56 3.13 -1.96 -59.85
C GLY A 56 4.49 -2.48 -59.39
N THR A 57 5.21 -3.10 -60.33
CA THR A 57 6.57 -3.61 -60.18
C THR A 57 7.57 -2.49 -59.83
N GLY A 58 8.50 -2.74 -58.90
CA GLY A 58 9.83 -2.11 -58.96
C GLY A 58 10.44 -1.56 -57.67
N ARG A 59 11.78 -1.61 -57.66
CA ARG A 59 12.74 -0.89 -56.78
C ARG A 59 12.70 -1.20 -55.28
N ARG A 60 13.64 -2.07 -54.85
CA ARG A 60 14.07 -2.19 -53.44
C ARG A 60 14.54 -0.84 -52.89
N THR A 61 13.88 -0.35 -51.84
CA THR A 61 14.50 0.49 -50.81
C THR A 61 14.52 -0.29 -49.50
N LYS A 62 15.65 -0.32 -48.80
CA LYS A 62 15.73 -0.86 -47.43
C LYS A 62 15.04 0.12 -46.49
N GLY A 63 13.72 0.01 -46.34
CA GLY A 63 13.00 0.67 -45.25
C GLY A 63 13.56 0.14 -43.92
N ALA A 64 13.92 1.05 -43.02
CA ALA A 64 14.34 0.65 -41.67
C ALA A 64 13.18 -0.09 -40.98
N SER A 65 13.49 -1.20 -40.32
CA SER A 65 12.54 -1.87 -39.43
C SER A 65 12.30 -0.98 -38.22
N SER A 66 11.31 -0.08 -38.31
CA SER A 66 10.88 0.75 -37.20
C SER A 66 10.26 -0.15 -36.13
N SER A 67 11.09 -0.58 -35.18
CA SER A 67 10.67 -1.18 -33.93
C SER A 67 10.02 -0.11 -33.07
N SER A 68 8.83 0.33 -33.48
CA SER A 68 7.99 1.24 -32.72
C SER A 68 7.44 0.47 -31.51
N SER A 69 8.25 0.39 -30.46
CA SER A 69 7.75 0.13 -29.11
C SER A 69 6.51 1.00 -28.89
N PRO A 70 5.41 0.45 -28.36
CA PRO A 70 4.19 1.24 -28.18
C PRO A 70 4.51 2.46 -27.30
N PRO A 71 3.94 3.64 -27.60
CA PRO A 71 4.21 4.85 -26.82
C PRO A 71 3.87 4.62 -25.34
N PRO A 72 4.57 5.29 -24.40
CA PRO A 72 4.27 5.18 -22.99
C PRO A 72 2.79 5.49 -22.71
N VAL A 73 2.24 4.89 -21.66
CA VAL A 73 0.86 5.14 -21.24
C VAL A 73 0.73 6.55 -20.69
N THR A 74 -0.19 7.35 -21.23
CA THR A 74 -0.45 8.69 -20.72
C THR A 74 -1.28 8.65 -19.44
N VAL A 75 -1.20 9.73 -18.65
CA VAL A 75 -2.02 9.92 -17.44
C VAL A 75 -3.51 9.79 -17.75
N ASP A 76 -3.94 10.33 -18.89
CA ASP A 76 -5.34 10.33 -19.32
C ASP A 76 -5.80 8.96 -19.83
N GLU A 77 -4.94 8.22 -20.55
CA GLU A 77 -5.21 6.82 -20.93
C GLU A 77 -5.39 5.93 -19.69
N ALA A 78 -4.52 6.08 -18.68
CA ALA A 78 -4.60 5.33 -17.44
C ALA A 78 -5.88 5.66 -16.64
N LEU A 79 -6.25 6.94 -16.57
CA LEU A 79 -7.48 7.39 -15.89
C LEU A 79 -8.75 6.92 -16.62
N GLN A 80 -8.76 7.00 -17.95
CA GLN A 80 -9.85 6.52 -18.79
C GLN A 80 -10.00 4.99 -18.70
N TYR A 81 -8.89 4.26 -18.73
CA TYR A 81 -8.87 2.80 -18.54
C TYR A 81 -9.47 2.43 -17.18
N PHE A 82 -8.97 3.03 -16.09
CA PHE A 82 -9.46 2.79 -14.74
C PHE A 82 -10.98 3.02 -14.66
N SER A 83 -11.43 4.21 -15.07
CA SER A 83 -12.84 4.61 -15.01
C SER A 83 -13.75 3.67 -15.82
N THR A 84 -13.32 3.29 -17.03
CA THR A 84 -14.09 2.40 -17.92
C THR A 84 -14.13 0.95 -17.41
N ARG A 85 -13.01 0.43 -16.89
CA ARG A 85 -12.90 -0.95 -16.43
C ARG A 85 -13.51 -1.17 -15.05
N PHE A 86 -13.46 -0.18 -14.16
CA PHE A 86 -13.98 -0.34 -12.80
C PHE A 86 -15.51 -0.48 -12.77
N VAL A 87 -16.21 0.35 -13.56
CA VAL A 87 -17.69 0.38 -13.65
C VAL A 87 -18.25 -0.75 -14.53
N SER A 88 -17.40 -1.44 -15.30
CA SER A 88 -17.82 -2.55 -16.17
C SER A 88 -18.43 -3.71 -15.37
N SER A 89 -19.66 -4.12 -15.72
CA SER A 89 -20.37 -5.24 -15.11
C SER A 89 -19.69 -6.60 -15.27
N LYS A 90 -18.68 -6.69 -16.15
CA LYS A 90 -17.84 -7.88 -16.34
C LYS A 90 -16.66 -7.94 -15.36
N THR A 91 -16.45 -6.90 -14.56
CA THR A 91 -15.28 -6.76 -13.68
C THR A 91 -15.61 -7.27 -12.27
N THR A 92 -15.01 -8.39 -11.88
CA THR A 92 -15.24 -9.01 -10.57
C THR A 92 -14.69 -8.15 -9.42
N MET A 93 -15.23 -8.31 -8.22
CA MET A 93 -14.76 -7.62 -7.00
C MET A 93 -13.24 -7.73 -6.80
N LYS A 94 -12.64 -8.92 -6.99
CA LYS A 94 -11.19 -9.11 -6.87
C LYS A 94 -10.39 -8.32 -7.92
N GLN A 95 -10.92 -8.20 -9.13
CA GLN A 95 -10.30 -7.37 -10.18
C GLN A 95 -10.42 -5.88 -9.85
N ARG A 96 -11.57 -5.42 -9.33
CA ARG A 96 -11.75 -4.03 -8.86
C ARG A 96 -10.80 -3.68 -7.71
N GLN A 97 -10.66 -4.55 -6.72
CA GLN A 97 -9.69 -4.40 -5.63
C GLN A 97 -8.25 -4.33 -6.16
N SER A 98 -7.86 -5.23 -7.07
CA SER A 98 -6.53 -5.21 -7.70
C SER A 98 -6.29 -3.91 -8.48
N MET A 99 -7.27 -3.46 -9.28
CA MET A 99 -7.20 -2.19 -10.00
C MET A 99 -7.04 -0.98 -9.07
N LEU A 100 -7.71 -0.95 -7.91
CA LEU A 100 -7.55 0.12 -6.92
C LEU A 100 -6.11 0.18 -6.41
N VAL A 101 -5.55 -0.95 -5.93
CA VAL A 101 -4.18 -0.96 -5.40
C VAL A 101 -3.15 -0.65 -6.50
N LYS A 102 -3.33 -1.17 -7.73
CA LYS A 102 -2.51 -0.79 -8.90
C LYS A 102 -2.57 0.70 -9.21
N SER A 103 -3.75 1.32 -9.10
CA SER A 103 -3.95 2.75 -9.36
C SER A 103 -3.33 3.62 -8.27
N ILE A 104 -3.46 3.22 -7.00
CA ILE A 104 -2.77 3.88 -5.89
C ILE A 104 -1.25 3.77 -6.07
N ALA A 105 -0.72 2.59 -6.41
CA ALA A 105 0.71 2.41 -6.68
C ALA A 105 1.19 3.30 -7.85
N TYR A 106 0.44 3.35 -8.96
CA TYR A 106 0.73 4.23 -10.10
C TYR A 106 0.74 5.72 -9.68
N LEU A 107 -0.24 6.16 -8.89
CA LEU A 107 -0.30 7.53 -8.35
C LEU A 107 0.83 7.87 -7.37
N VAL A 108 1.34 6.86 -6.66
CA VAL A 108 2.44 7.04 -5.72
C VAL A 108 3.79 7.10 -6.44
N HIS A 109 4.02 6.31 -7.48
CA HIS A 109 5.31 6.24 -8.19
C HIS A 109 5.52 7.29 -9.29
N ASN A 110 4.48 7.94 -9.81
CA ASN A 110 4.57 9.03 -10.80
C ASN A 110 4.22 10.37 -10.14
N ASP A 111 4.77 11.51 -10.57
CA ASP A 111 4.29 12.83 -10.08
C ASP A 111 3.16 13.40 -10.96
N PHE A 112 2.27 14.19 -10.36
CA PHE A 112 1.08 14.73 -11.01
C PHE A 112 0.90 16.21 -10.67
N ALA A 113 0.50 17.00 -11.68
CA ALA A 113 -0.02 18.35 -11.47
C ALA A 113 -1.28 18.29 -10.57
N PRO A 114 -1.55 19.31 -9.73
CA PRO A 114 -2.67 19.30 -8.78
C PRO A 114 -4.03 19.00 -9.41
N GLU A 115 -4.25 19.43 -10.65
CA GLU A 115 -5.46 19.22 -11.42
C GLU A 115 -5.65 17.74 -11.76
N LYS A 116 -4.58 17.07 -12.21
CA LYS A 116 -4.59 15.63 -12.52
C LYS A 116 -4.65 14.78 -11.27
N LEU A 117 -4.04 15.23 -10.17
CA LEU A 117 -4.21 14.60 -8.85
C LEU A 117 -5.67 14.71 -8.36
N LYS A 118 -6.33 15.85 -8.61
CA LYS A 118 -7.76 16.02 -8.35
C LYS A 118 -8.62 15.11 -9.23
N GLU A 119 -8.40 15.06 -10.55
CA GLU A 119 -9.13 14.17 -11.46
C GLU A 119 -9.05 12.69 -11.01
N TRP A 120 -7.87 12.23 -10.62
CA TRP A 120 -7.65 10.87 -10.13
C TRP A 120 -8.30 10.59 -8.78
N THR A 121 -8.25 11.54 -7.84
CA THR A 121 -8.90 11.36 -6.53
C THR A 121 -10.42 11.54 -6.60
N ASP A 122 -10.94 12.34 -7.53
CA ASP A 122 -12.36 12.34 -7.92
C ASP A 122 -12.80 10.99 -8.52
N ALA A 123 -11.95 10.34 -9.32
CA ALA A 123 -12.25 9.02 -9.89
C ALA A 123 -12.19 7.89 -8.86
N LEU A 124 -11.20 7.90 -7.96
CA LEU A 124 -11.12 6.97 -6.83
C LEU A 124 -12.28 7.15 -5.86
N ALA A 125 -12.68 8.39 -5.54
CA ALA A 125 -13.83 8.62 -4.66
C ALA A 125 -15.16 8.15 -5.26
N LYS A 126 -15.29 8.09 -6.59
CA LYS A 126 -16.51 7.59 -7.26
C LYS A 126 -16.69 6.07 -7.19
N THR A 127 -15.74 5.31 -6.63
CA THR A 127 -15.88 3.85 -6.50
C THR A 127 -16.78 3.40 -5.34
N SER A 128 -17.23 4.30 -4.46
CA SER A 128 -18.16 4.02 -3.35
C SER A 128 -19.64 3.87 -3.75
N GLY A 129 -19.96 3.88 -5.05
CA GLY A 129 -21.33 3.83 -5.55
C GLY A 129 -22.15 2.61 -5.10
N PRO A 130 -23.49 2.61 -5.32
CA PRO A 130 -24.40 1.61 -4.74
C PRO A 130 -24.00 0.16 -5.05
N GLY A 131 -23.47 -0.54 -4.05
CA GLY A 131 -22.93 -1.89 -4.17
C GLY A 131 -21.42 -2.02 -3.89
N ALA A 132 -20.71 -0.92 -3.60
CA ALA A 132 -19.34 -0.94 -3.13
C ALA A 132 -19.18 -1.74 -1.82
N VAL A 133 -18.15 -2.57 -1.74
CA VAL A 133 -17.87 -3.40 -0.56
C VAL A 133 -16.85 -2.69 0.34
N GLY A 134 -16.96 -2.83 1.66
CA GLY A 134 -16.13 -2.08 2.62
C GLY A 134 -14.61 -2.28 2.49
N GLU A 135 -14.17 -3.34 1.85
CA GLU A 135 -12.76 -3.56 1.53
C GLU A 135 -12.28 -2.69 0.36
N GLU A 136 -13.15 -2.35 -0.60
CA GLU A 136 -12.88 -1.36 -1.65
C GLU A 136 -12.80 0.05 -1.04
N ILE A 137 -13.68 0.35 -0.08
CA ILE A 137 -13.64 1.58 0.73
C ILE A 137 -12.34 1.65 1.55
N ALA A 138 -11.93 0.56 2.20
CA ALA A 138 -10.69 0.49 2.96
C ALA A 138 -9.45 0.75 2.08
N ILE A 139 -9.37 0.11 0.90
CA ILE A 139 -8.28 0.31 -0.05
C ILE A 139 -8.20 1.78 -0.50
N VAL A 140 -9.31 2.42 -0.87
CA VAL A 140 -9.31 3.85 -1.26
C VAL A 140 -8.89 4.75 -0.10
N THR A 141 -9.40 4.49 1.11
CA THR A 141 -9.07 5.27 2.32
C THR A 141 -7.58 5.16 2.67
N HIS A 142 -7.02 3.93 2.67
CA HIS A 142 -5.58 3.72 2.82
C HIS A 142 -4.77 4.34 1.67
N GLY A 143 -5.33 4.38 0.46
CA GLY A 143 -4.75 5.03 -0.72
C GLY A 143 -4.62 6.54 -0.54
N PHE A 144 -5.67 7.24 -0.12
CA PHE A 144 -5.61 8.68 0.17
C PHE A 144 -4.66 9.01 1.33
N TYR A 145 -4.66 8.21 2.40
CA TYR A 145 -3.63 8.35 3.45
C TYR A 145 -2.21 8.12 2.90
N THR A 146 -2.01 7.17 1.97
CA THR A 146 -0.70 6.94 1.32
C THR A 146 -0.27 8.11 0.42
N LEU A 147 -1.20 8.73 -0.31
CA LEU A 147 -0.92 9.92 -1.13
C LEU A 147 -0.59 11.14 -0.26
N LEU A 148 -1.20 11.28 0.92
CA LEU A 148 -0.85 12.32 1.89
C LEU A 148 0.56 12.14 2.48
N LEU A 149 1.07 10.90 2.59
CA LEU A 149 2.45 10.62 3.04
C LEU A 149 3.50 10.90 1.96
N LYS A 150 3.12 10.87 0.68
CA LYS A 150 4.03 11.10 -0.44
C LYS A 150 4.50 12.54 -0.57
N TYR A 151 3.66 13.50 -0.19
CA TYR A 151 3.83 14.92 -0.54
C TYR A 151 4.11 15.84 0.69
N PRO A 152 5.00 15.50 1.64
CA PRO A 152 5.23 16.33 2.82
C PRO A 152 5.76 17.73 2.43
N GLY A 153 5.03 18.78 2.82
CA GLY A 153 5.38 20.18 2.50
C GLY A 153 4.91 20.70 1.13
N GLU A 154 4.33 19.88 0.26
CA GLU A 154 3.71 20.38 -0.98
C GLU A 154 2.29 20.89 -0.71
N ASP A 155 2.15 22.08 -0.12
CA ASP A 155 0.88 22.63 0.38
C ASP A 155 -0.26 22.60 -0.64
N ILE A 156 0.01 22.88 -1.92
CA ILE A 156 -1.02 22.85 -2.98
C ILE A 156 -1.55 21.42 -3.18
N LYS A 157 -0.68 20.43 -3.45
CA LYS A 157 -1.10 19.02 -3.60
C LYS A 157 -1.73 18.48 -2.31
N ASN A 158 -1.20 18.85 -1.15
CA ASN A 158 -1.76 18.52 0.15
C ASN A 158 -3.16 19.12 0.37
N SER A 159 -3.42 20.36 -0.05
CA SER A 159 -4.74 20.97 0.10
C SER A 159 -5.82 20.22 -0.70
N VAL A 160 -5.50 19.85 -1.94
CA VAL A 160 -6.35 19.01 -2.81
C VAL A 160 -6.63 17.65 -2.15
N LEU A 161 -5.58 16.96 -1.69
CA LEU A 161 -5.71 15.67 -1.04
C LEU A 161 -6.46 15.73 0.29
N ARG A 162 -6.24 16.77 1.12
CA ARG A 162 -6.91 16.94 2.41
C ARG A 162 -8.39 17.24 2.23
N ALA A 163 -8.74 18.20 1.36
CA ALA A 163 -10.13 18.48 1.02
C ALA A 163 -10.84 17.22 0.53
N LYS A 164 -10.21 16.48 -0.40
CA LYS A 164 -10.80 15.25 -0.94
C LYS A 164 -10.89 14.12 0.08
N MET A 165 -9.94 14.03 1.01
CA MET A 165 -9.97 13.07 2.10
C MET A 165 -11.07 13.39 3.12
N THR A 166 -11.37 14.66 3.40
CA THR A 166 -12.52 15.05 4.23
C THR A 166 -13.84 14.67 3.56
N GLU A 167 -14.07 15.04 2.29
CA GLU A 167 -15.25 14.61 1.51
C GLU A 167 -15.42 13.08 1.55
N TRP A 168 -14.33 12.36 1.29
CA TRP A 168 -14.31 10.90 1.27
C TRP A 168 -14.57 10.27 2.63
N LEU A 169 -14.00 10.79 3.72
CA LEU A 169 -14.19 10.21 5.05
C LEU A 169 -15.64 10.38 5.53
N ASP A 170 -16.34 11.44 5.14
CA ASP A 170 -17.75 11.63 5.50
C ASP A 170 -18.69 10.74 4.67
N GLU A 171 -18.43 10.56 3.37
CA GLU A 171 -19.13 9.55 2.55
C GLU A 171 -18.82 8.12 3.02
N ALA A 172 -17.57 7.82 3.36
CA ALA A 172 -17.16 6.52 3.89
C ALA A 172 -17.86 6.23 5.22
N LYS A 173 -17.94 7.20 6.16
CA LYS A 173 -18.74 7.05 7.39
C LYS A 173 -20.18 6.70 7.06
N PHE A 174 -20.81 7.38 6.10
CA PHE A 174 -22.19 7.11 5.69
C PHE A 174 -22.38 5.69 5.13
N CYS A 175 -21.50 5.24 4.23
CA CYS A 175 -21.51 3.88 3.69
C CYS A 175 -21.21 2.79 4.75
N LEU A 176 -20.30 3.07 5.69
CA LEU A 176 -19.88 2.13 6.73
C LEU A 176 -20.90 1.98 7.87
N ALA A 177 -21.77 2.97 8.07
CA ALA A 177 -22.61 3.16 9.27
C ALA A 177 -23.60 2.03 9.61
N ARG A 178 -23.86 1.04 8.73
CA ARG A 178 -24.81 -0.06 9.00
C ARG A 178 -24.26 -1.48 8.77
N PRO A 179 -23.69 -1.85 7.60
CA PRO A 179 -23.36 -3.26 7.34
C PRO A 179 -21.90 -3.62 7.67
N LEU A 180 -20.96 -2.72 7.36
CA LEU A 180 -19.57 -3.07 7.13
C LEU A 180 -18.73 -3.13 8.40
N LEU A 181 -19.04 -2.29 9.39
CA LEU A 181 -18.41 -2.32 10.71
C LEU A 181 -18.62 -3.67 11.44
N ASN A 182 -19.60 -4.48 11.01
CA ASN A 182 -19.89 -5.81 11.56
C ASN A 182 -19.69 -6.93 10.52
N ALA A 183 -19.14 -6.63 9.34
CA ALA A 183 -18.88 -7.65 8.32
C ALA A 183 -17.71 -8.56 8.76
N PRO A 184 -17.89 -9.89 8.83
CA PRO A 184 -16.86 -10.81 9.35
C PRO A 184 -15.63 -10.97 8.44
N ASN A 185 -15.66 -10.34 7.26
CA ASN A 185 -14.70 -10.55 6.17
C ASN A 185 -13.94 -9.27 5.75
N LEU A 186 -13.99 -8.18 6.54
CA LEU A 186 -13.02 -7.08 6.37
C LEU A 186 -11.60 -7.62 6.61
N SER A 187 -10.61 -7.13 5.87
CA SER A 187 -9.23 -7.50 6.20
C SER A 187 -8.82 -6.94 7.56
N VAL A 188 -7.81 -7.60 8.12
CA VAL A 188 -7.21 -7.27 9.42
C VAL A 188 -6.85 -5.78 9.52
N TRP A 189 -6.33 -5.20 8.43
CA TRP A 189 -5.87 -3.82 8.35
C TRP A 189 -7.03 -2.81 8.26
N SER A 190 -8.04 -3.12 7.43
CA SER A 190 -9.29 -2.35 7.30
C SER A 190 -9.97 -2.12 8.66
N ARG A 191 -9.84 -3.06 9.60
CA ARG A 191 -10.45 -2.96 10.93
C ARG A 191 -9.79 -1.90 11.81
N GLU A 192 -8.46 -1.79 11.78
CA GLU A 192 -7.72 -0.86 12.66
C GLU A 192 -7.87 0.60 12.19
N LEU A 193 -8.13 0.78 10.88
CA LEU A 193 -8.46 2.06 10.25
C LEU A 193 -9.80 2.64 10.73
N PHE A 194 -10.82 1.79 10.88
CA PHE A 194 -12.21 2.21 11.14
C PHE A 194 -12.69 1.96 12.58
N LYS A 195 -11.94 1.19 13.39
CA LYS A 195 -12.22 0.93 14.81
C LYS A 195 -10.97 1.06 15.71
N PRO A 196 -10.14 2.13 15.58
CA PRO A 196 -8.91 2.29 16.35
C PRO A 196 -9.14 2.38 17.87
N GLU A 197 -10.33 2.78 18.32
CA GLU A 197 -10.72 2.86 19.73
C GLU A 197 -10.71 1.49 20.44
N ARG A 198 -10.69 0.40 19.68
CA ARG A 198 -10.62 -0.98 20.19
C ARG A 198 -9.20 -1.50 20.35
N GLY A 199 -8.21 -0.72 19.95
CA GLY A 199 -6.82 -1.17 19.79
C GLY A 199 -6.69 -2.21 18.67
N PHE A 200 -5.59 -2.97 18.65
CA PHE A 200 -5.34 -4.03 17.67
C PHE A 200 -6.33 -5.20 17.74
N SER A 201 -6.43 -5.92 16.63
CA SER A 201 -7.18 -7.16 16.44
C SER A 201 -6.45 -8.37 17.02
N PRO A 202 -7.15 -9.47 17.34
CA PRO A 202 -6.50 -10.74 17.69
C PRO A 202 -5.48 -11.20 16.63
N GLN A 203 -5.69 -10.84 15.36
CA GLN A 203 -4.79 -11.13 14.25
C GLN A 203 -3.50 -10.29 14.25
N LEU A 204 -3.49 -9.04 14.73
CA LEU A 204 -2.25 -8.26 14.90
C LEU A 204 -1.65 -8.38 16.31
N GLN A 205 -2.47 -8.68 17.32
CA GLN A 205 -2.02 -9.10 18.65
C GLN A 205 -1.27 -10.44 18.60
N GLY A 206 -1.65 -11.35 17.69
CA GLY A 206 -0.96 -12.62 17.49
C GLY A 206 0.38 -12.45 16.77
N TRP A 207 1.51 -12.67 17.46
CA TRP A 207 2.85 -12.45 16.88
C TRP A 207 3.07 -13.31 15.61
N SER A 208 2.67 -14.58 15.66
CA SER A 208 2.75 -15.50 14.52
C SER A 208 2.01 -14.94 13.29
N THR A 209 0.78 -14.45 13.49
CA THR A 209 -0.07 -13.91 12.43
C THR A 209 0.50 -12.62 11.84
N LEU A 210 0.92 -11.66 12.68
CA LEU A 210 1.59 -10.43 12.24
C LEU A 210 2.87 -10.73 11.45
N ASN A 211 3.75 -11.57 11.99
CA ASN A 211 5.01 -11.93 11.35
C ASN A 211 4.78 -12.63 9.99
N ASN A 212 3.81 -13.55 9.91
CA ASN A 212 3.43 -14.23 8.67
C ASN A 212 2.91 -13.25 7.62
N LEU A 213 2.07 -12.27 7.99
CA LEU A 213 1.58 -11.24 7.06
C LEU A 213 2.73 -10.37 6.52
N LEU A 214 3.64 -9.92 7.39
CA LEU A 214 4.79 -9.11 6.99
C LEU A 214 5.76 -9.85 6.07
N ILE A 215 5.95 -11.16 6.28
CA ILE A 215 6.73 -12.03 5.39
C ILE A 215 5.99 -12.25 4.06
N GLN A 216 4.70 -12.62 4.10
CA GLN A 216 3.90 -12.96 2.93
C GLN A 216 3.80 -11.81 1.92
N PHE A 217 3.71 -10.57 2.41
CA PHE A 217 3.65 -9.37 1.58
C PHE A 217 5.00 -8.64 1.50
N ASN A 218 6.08 -9.22 2.02
CA ASN A 218 7.47 -8.77 1.86
C ASN A 218 7.75 -7.31 2.29
N GLU A 219 7.23 -6.88 3.44
CA GLU A 219 7.50 -5.55 4.01
C GLU A 219 9.00 -5.39 4.32
N GLN A 220 9.69 -4.46 3.65
CA GLN A 220 11.12 -4.21 3.83
C GLN A 220 11.43 -3.15 4.89
N ASN A 221 10.60 -2.11 5.02
CA ASN A 221 10.87 -0.97 5.90
C ASN A 221 10.97 -1.41 7.37
N LEU A 222 10.17 -2.42 7.75
CA LEU A 222 10.12 -2.98 9.10
C LEU A 222 10.93 -4.27 9.26
N ARG A 223 11.67 -4.70 8.23
CA ARG A 223 12.33 -6.01 8.17
C ARG A 223 13.31 -6.24 9.32
N SER A 224 14.19 -5.28 9.61
CA SER A 224 15.21 -5.40 10.66
C SER A 224 14.59 -5.53 12.05
N LEU A 225 13.57 -4.72 12.36
CA LEU A 225 12.83 -4.81 13.61
C LEU A 225 12.10 -6.15 13.74
N ARG A 226 11.39 -6.58 12.69
CA ARG A 226 10.69 -7.88 12.66
C ARG A 226 11.64 -9.07 12.86
N MET A 227 12.84 -9.03 12.26
CA MET A 227 13.86 -10.07 12.45
C MET A 227 14.35 -10.11 13.90
N SER A 228 14.78 -8.98 14.49
CA SER A 228 15.25 -8.98 15.88
C SER A 228 14.18 -9.43 16.88
N ILE A 229 12.90 -9.13 16.65
CA ILE A 229 11.79 -9.66 17.48
C ILE A 229 11.64 -11.18 17.26
N SER A 230 11.73 -11.67 16.02
CA SER A 230 11.67 -13.10 15.69
C SER A 230 12.79 -13.91 16.36
N GLU A 231 14.00 -13.35 16.35
CA GLU A 231 15.25 -13.98 16.82
C GLU A 231 15.50 -13.79 18.32
N ARG A 232 14.66 -12.95 18.99
CA ARG A 232 14.83 -12.52 20.39
C ARG A 232 16.13 -11.75 20.66
N ASP A 233 16.68 -11.11 19.64
CA ASP A 233 17.80 -10.17 19.74
C ASP A 233 17.30 -8.86 20.37
N PHE A 234 17.19 -8.82 21.70
CA PHE A 234 16.61 -7.68 22.42
C PHE A 234 17.39 -6.38 22.19
N SER A 235 18.72 -6.43 22.11
CA SER A 235 19.56 -5.28 21.79
C SER A 235 19.33 -4.79 20.34
N GLY A 236 19.11 -5.71 19.41
CA GLY A 236 18.66 -5.40 18.06
C GLY A 236 17.27 -4.79 18.02
N VAL A 237 16.29 -5.28 18.81
CA VAL A 237 14.96 -4.64 18.92
C VAL A 237 15.10 -3.22 19.45
N ALA A 238 15.81 -3.02 20.56
CA ALA A 238 16.05 -1.70 21.14
C ALA A 238 16.73 -0.75 20.14
N ARG A 239 17.75 -1.20 19.40
CA ARG A 239 18.36 -0.41 18.31
C ARG A 239 17.36 -0.10 17.19
N ASN A 240 16.64 -1.09 16.71
CA ASN A 240 15.81 -1.00 15.50
C ASN A 240 14.47 -0.25 15.72
N LEU A 241 14.06 0.03 16.97
CA LEU A 241 12.88 0.84 17.27
C LEU A 241 12.92 2.27 16.68
N GLU A 242 14.11 2.83 16.39
CA GLU A 242 14.20 4.16 15.78
C GLU A 242 13.54 4.22 14.38
N VAL A 243 13.44 3.12 13.64
CA VAL A 243 12.77 3.08 12.32
C VAL A 243 11.30 3.49 12.40
N ILE A 244 10.67 3.30 13.56
CA ILE A 244 9.27 3.71 13.79
C ILE A 244 9.20 5.24 13.87
N LYS A 245 10.18 5.90 14.51
CA LYS A 245 10.27 7.37 14.56
C LYS A 245 10.53 7.97 13.18
N GLU A 246 11.31 7.29 12.33
CA GLU A 246 11.52 7.68 10.93
C GLU A 246 10.21 7.60 10.14
N ILE A 247 9.52 6.46 10.20
CA ILE A 247 8.22 6.17 9.56
C ILE A 247 7.11 7.15 9.98
N PHE A 248 7.17 7.68 11.20
CA PHE A 248 6.22 8.64 11.75
C PHE A 248 6.71 10.09 11.79
N SER A 249 7.89 10.39 11.23
CA SER A 249 8.40 11.76 11.15
C SER A 249 7.55 12.65 10.23
N SER A 250 7.75 13.97 10.33
CA SER A 250 7.13 14.97 9.44
C SER A 250 7.63 14.93 7.99
N GLN A 251 8.75 14.23 7.73
CA GLN A 251 9.29 13.95 6.40
C GLN A 251 9.64 12.44 6.33
N PRO A 252 8.63 11.56 6.25
CA PRO A 252 8.85 10.12 6.30
C PRO A 252 9.61 9.63 5.05
N PRO A 253 10.26 8.45 5.10
CA PRO A 253 10.84 7.82 3.92
C PRO A 253 9.79 7.65 2.81
N THR A 254 10.16 7.88 1.54
CA THR A 254 9.22 7.85 0.42
C THR A 254 9.57 6.81 -0.65
N PRO A 255 8.58 6.12 -1.26
CA PRO A 255 7.18 6.06 -0.83
C PRO A 255 6.97 5.14 0.38
N LEU A 256 6.06 5.53 1.26
CA LEU A 256 5.62 4.80 2.46
C LEU A 256 4.10 4.65 2.40
N SER A 257 3.57 3.47 2.70
CA SER A 257 2.11 3.28 2.75
C SER A 257 1.54 3.52 4.15
N SER A 258 0.27 3.89 4.20
CA SER A 258 -0.47 3.94 5.46
C SER A 258 -0.59 2.57 6.13
N HIS A 259 -0.55 1.47 5.37
CA HIS A 259 -0.49 0.12 5.93
C HIS A 259 0.84 -0.13 6.66
N THR A 260 1.98 0.31 6.10
CA THR A 260 3.30 0.19 6.76
C THR A 260 3.30 0.90 8.12
N ARG A 261 2.59 2.02 8.25
CA ARG A 261 2.45 2.75 9.52
C ARG A 261 1.59 1.99 10.54
N VAL A 262 0.47 1.40 10.13
CA VAL A 262 -0.31 0.49 11.00
C VAL A 262 0.53 -0.73 11.42
N ALA A 263 1.32 -1.31 10.52
CA ALA A 263 2.25 -2.39 10.82
C ALA A 263 3.38 -1.96 11.78
N ALA A 264 3.88 -0.73 11.65
CA ALA A 264 4.90 -0.18 12.56
C ALA A 264 4.35 -0.01 13.98
N LEU A 265 3.11 0.48 14.12
CA LEU A 265 2.42 0.53 15.42
C LEU A 265 2.17 -0.87 16.00
N ALA A 266 1.86 -1.86 15.16
CA ALA A 266 1.71 -3.25 15.62
C ALA A 266 3.03 -3.81 16.16
N LEU A 267 4.16 -3.58 15.47
CA LEU A 267 5.49 -3.95 15.98
C LEU A 267 5.88 -3.18 17.25
N LEU A 268 5.46 -1.93 17.41
CA LEU A 268 5.66 -1.17 18.64
C LEU A 268 4.90 -1.80 19.81
N PHE A 269 3.63 -2.15 19.62
CA PHE A 269 2.81 -2.88 20.60
C PHE A 269 3.44 -4.22 21.01
N HIS A 270 3.98 -4.99 20.05
CA HIS A 270 4.72 -6.22 20.37
C HIS A 270 5.99 -5.93 21.16
N ALA A 271 6.77 -4.90 20.79
CA ALA A 271 8.00 -4.53 21.51
C ALA A 271 7.75 -4.13 22.96
N MET A 272 6.67 -3.38 23.26
CA MET A 272 6.27 -3.04 24.64
C MET A 272 6.03 -4.27 25.53
N HIS A 273 5.67 -5.41 24.95
CA HIS A 273 5.36 -6.65 25.66
C HIS A 273 6.52 -7.66 25.70
N ILE A 274 7.68 -7.35 25.13
CA ILE A 274 8.88 -8.18 25.25
C ILE A 274 9.38 -8.16 26.70
N ALA A 275 9.77 -9.31 27.25
CA ALA A 275 10.28 -9.45 28.61
C ALA A 275 11.75 -8.97 28.76
N SER A 276 12.04 -7.74 28.36
CA SER A 276 13.33 -7.07 28.52
C SER A 276 13.11 -5.59 28.89
N PRO A 277 13.52 -5.14 30.10
CA PRO A 277 13.26 -3.77 30.56
C PRO A 277 13.80 -2.68 29.62
N GLU A 278 14.96 -2.91 28.99
CA GLU A 278 15.52 -1.99 27.99
C GLU A 278 14.57 -1.77 26.80
N VAL A 279 14.03 -2.88 26.28
CA VAL A 279 13.09 -2.86 25.13
C VAL A 279 11.76 -2.25 25.53
N GLN A 280 11.24 -2.60 26.73
CA GLN A 280 10.00 -2.06 27.26
C GLN A 280 10.07 -0.54 27.43
N THR A 281 11.08 -0.05 28.17
CA THR A 281 11.31 1.39 28.36
C THR A 281 11.41 2.10 27.01
N LYS A 282 12.27 1.63 26.10
CA LYS A 282 12.45 2.30 24.81
C LYS A 282 11.23 2.24 23.89
N ALA A 283 10.40 1.20 23.98
CA ALA A 283 9.14 1.12 23.26
C ALA A 283 8.08 2.07 23.83
N VAL A 284 7.97 2.16 25.16
CA VAL A 284 7.09 3.14 25.85
C VAL A 284 7.54 4.57 25.53
N ASP A 285 8.84 4.88 25.65
CA ASP A 285 9.42 6.17 25.28
C ASP A 285 9.10 6.53 23.83
N THR A 286 9.21 5.56 22.91
CA THR A 286 8.87 5.76 21.50
C THR A 286 7.39 6.07 21.31
N ALA A 287 6.49 5.31 21.96
CA ALA A 287 5.05 5.58 21.93
C ALA A 287 4.70 6.99 22.46
N THR A 288 5.28 7.37 23.61
CA THR A 288 5.09 8.69 24.21
C THR A 288 5.66 9.81 23.34
N SER A 289 6.84 9.61 22.75
CA SER A 289 7.46 10.56 21.81
C SER A 289 6.57 10.83 20.60
N LEU A 290 6.02 9.78 19.98
CA LEU A 290 5.11 9.88 18.83
C LEU A 290 3.82 10.63 19.17
N LEU A 291 3.25 10.41 20.37
CA LEU A 291 2.05 11.12 20.81
C LEU A 291 2.33 12.60 21.10
N GLY A 292 3.44 12.94 21.76
CA GLY A 292 3.69 14.28 22.30
C GLY A 292 4.55 15.22 21.46
N GLU A 293 5.51 14.73 20.67
CA GLU A 293 6.51 15.58 20.01
C GLU A 293 6.08 16.10 18.64
N ARG A 294 6.22 17.41 18.41
CA ARG A 294 5.83 18.10 17.16
C ARG A 294 6.60 17.68 15.90
N ARG A 295 7.70 16.94 16.02
CA ARG A 295 8.47 16.43 14.85
C ARG A 295 7.81 15.21 14.19
N PHE A 296 6.86 14.57 14.87
CA PHE A 296 6.11 13.42 14.36
C PHE A 296 4.73 13.84 13.86
N PHE A 297 4.28 13.15 12.80
CA PHE A 297 2.97 13.32 12.21
C PHE A 297 2.20 12.00 12.28
N LEU A 298 0.98 12.04 12.81
CA LEU A 298 0.05 10.92 12.85
C LEU A 298 -1.30 11.36 12.28
N PHE A 299 -1.93 10.49 11.49
CA PHE A 299 -3.34 10.58 11.18
C PHE A 299 -4.18 10.30 12.42
N GLU A 300 -5.44 10.75 12.42
CA GLU A 300 -6.35 10.63 13.58
C GLU A 300 -6.49 9.18 14.07
N HIS A 301 -6.76 8.24 13.15
CA HIS A 301 -6.89 6.82 13.48
C HIS A 301 -5.61 6.21 14.07
N GLU A 302 -4.43 6.58 13.56
CA GLU A 302 -3.13 6.14 14.07
C GLU A 302 -2.88 6.66 15.49
N ARG A 303 -3.24 7.92 15.76
CA ARG A 303 -3.15 8.55 17.07
C ARG A 303 -4.09 7.90 18.08
N THR A 304 -5.35 7.65 17.71
CA THR A 304 -6.32 6.95 18.57
C THR A 304 -5.88 5.51 18.87
N LEU A 305 -5.35 4.79 17.87
CA LEU A 305 -4.84 3.43 18.03
C LEU A 305 -3.63 3.39 18.97
N LEU A 306 -2.66 4.28 18.76
CA LEU A 306 -1.45 4.41 19.58
C LEU A 306 -1.78 4.79 21.04
N ASP A 307 -2.64 5.79 21.23
CA ASP A 307 -3.11 6.20 22.56
C ASP A 307 -3.82 5.03 23.27
N LYS A 308 -4.69 4.29 22.57
CA LYS A 308 -5.42 3.17 23.14
C LYS A 308 -4.51 2.07 23.70
N PHE A 309 -3.56 1.55 22.90
CA PHE A 309 -2.70 0.46 23.39
C PHE A 309 -1.65 0.96 24.41
N THR A 310 -1.21 2.22 24.32
CA THR A 310 -0.30 2.81 25.31
C THR A 310 -0.99 2.97 26.67
N ASN A 311 -2.22 3.49 26.69
CA ASN A 311 -3.00 3.64 27.92
C ASN A 311 -3.42 2.29 28.53
N ASP A 312 -3.73 1.28 27.71
CA ASP A 312 -4.03 -0.08 28.21
C ASP A 312 -2.81 -0.73 28.89
N TYR A 313 -1.61 -0.52 28.33
CA TYR A 313 -0.35 -1.04 28.88
C TYR A 313 0.00 -0.38 30.22
N VAL A 314 -0.07 0.95 30.30
CA VAL A 314 0.38 1.74 31.46
C VAL A 314 -0.59 1.67 32.65
N LEU A 315 -1.91 1.62 32.41
CA LEU A 315 -2.92 1.92 33.45
C LEU A 315 -3.60 0.69 34.07
N ASP A 316 -3.05 -0.51 33.87
CA ASP A 316 -3.55 -1.81 34.34
C ASP A 316 -5.08 -2.00 34.24
N ARG A 317 -5.64 -1.66 33.07
CA ARG A 317 -7.10 -1.57 32.90
C ARG A 317 -7.74 -2.94 32.61
N PRO A 318 -8.93 -3.23 33.15
CA PRO A 318 -9.71 -4.41 32.73
C PRO A 318 -10.02 -4.32 31.23
N GLY A 319 -9.64 -5.37 30.49
CA GLY A 319 -9.71 -5.38 29.02
C GLY A 319 -8.40 -4.98 28.31
N LYS A 320 -7.23 -5.11 28.97
CA LYS A 320 -5.90 -4.93 28.36
C LYS A 320 -5.78 -5.53 26.96
N GLN A 321 -5.13 -4.80 26.07
CA GLN A 321 -4.46 -5.37 24.92
C GLN A 321 -3.18 -6.09 25.38
N ILE A 322 -3.06 -7.39 25.10
CA ILE A 322 -1.85 -8.21 25.35
C ILE A 322 -1.62 -9.06 24.08
N PRO A 323 -0.38 -9.32 23.64
CA PRO A 323 -0.12 -10.29 22.58
C PRO A 323 -0.66 -11.69 22.91
N ILE A 324 -1.05 -12.43 21.87
CA ILE A 324 -1.69 -13.75 21.94
C ILE A 324 -0.83 -14.81 21.21
#